data_AF-A0A2N2TVT5-F1
#
_entry.id   AF-A0A2N2TVT5-F1
#
_cell.length_a   1.000
_cell.length_b   1.000
_cell.length_c   1.000
_cell.angle_alpha   90.00
_cell.angle_beta   90.00
_cell.angle_gamma   90.00
#
_symmetry.space_group_name_H-M   'P 1'
#
loop_
_entity.id
_entity.type
_entity.pdbx_description
1 polymer ?
#
loop_
_entity_poly.entity_id
_entity_poly.type
_entity_poly.pdbx_seq_one_letter_code
_entity_poly.pdbx_strand_id
1 'polypeptide(L)' 'PLADRLYLTEVDIEAEGDAWFPDYDRRAFREVSRESHTGEKGDALGFDFVVYERA' A
#
# COMPACT_ATOMS: atom_id res chain seq x y z
N PRO A 1 -2.20 -11.20 -14.07
CA PRO A 1 -1.89 -11.19 -12.61
C PRO A 1 -2.17 -12.55 -11.95
N LEU A 2 -1.14 -13.19 -11.37
CA LEU A 2 -1.27 -14.49 -10.69
C LEU A 2 -1.48 -14.37 -9.17
N ALA A 3 -1.17 -13.22 -8.56
CA ALA A 3 -1.25 -13.04 -7.11
C ALA A 3 -2.70 -12.99 -6.58
N ASP A 4 -3.00 -13.82 -5.56
CA ASP A 4 -4.29 -13.83 -4.86
C ASP A 4 -4.39 -12.78 -3.74
N ARG A 5 -3.24 -12.32 -3.22
CA ARG A 5 -3.18 -11.38 -2.10
C ARG A 5 -2.02 -10.40 -2.28
N LEU A 6 -2.24 -9.14 -1.90
CA LEU A 6 -1.24 -8.08 -1.86
C LEU A 6 -1.06 -7.63 -0.41
N TYR A 7 0.19 -7.56 0.03
CA TYR A 7 0.58 -6.94 1.31
C TYR A 7 1.37 -5.68 0.98
N LEU A 8 0.77 -4.53 1.25
CA LEU A 8 1.32 -3.23 0.86
C LEU A 8 1.57 -2.37 2.09
N THR A 9 2.61 -1.54 2.01
CA THR A 9 2.77 -0.39 2.89
C THR A 9 2.50 0.85 2.06
N GLU A 10 1.36 1.50 2.27
CA GLU A 10 1.00 2.75 1.60
C GLU A 10 1.56 3.90 2.44
N VAL A 11 2.60 4.58 1.93
CA VAL A 11 3.29 5.68 2.65
C VAL A 11 2.81 7.01 2.11
N ASP A 12 2.38 7.92 2.98
CA ASP A 12 1.83 9.23 2.63
C ASP A 12 2.95 10.26 2.39
N ILE A 13 3.66 10.07 1.26
CA ILE A 13 4.73 10.97 0.82
C ILE A 13 4.78 11.05 -0.70
N GLU A 14 5.13 12.23 -1.20
CA GLU A 14 5.53 12.41 -2.59
C GLU A 14 7.04 12.15 -2.71
N ALA A 15 7.43 11.18 -3.54
CA ALA A 15 8.82 10.81 -3.76
C ALA A 15 9.13 10.72 -5.25
N GLU A 16 10.30 11.21 -5.64
CA GLU A 16 10.89 10.90 -6.94
C GLU A 16 11.37 9.45 -6.95
N GLY A 17 11.12 8.73 -8.04
CA GLY A 17 11.48 7.33 -8.17
C GLY A 17 11.74 6.94 -9.63
N ASP A 18 12.59 5.94 -9.80
CA ASP A 18 12.93 5.30 -11.07
C ASP A 18 12.29 3.91 -11.23
N ALA A 19 11.57 3.46 -10.21
CA ALA A 19 10.82 2.22 -10.17
C ALA A 19 9.46 2.42 -9.49
N TRP A 20 8.45 1.72 -9.99
CA TRP A 20 7.07 1.81 -9.50
C TRP A 20 6.50 0.41 -9.24
N PHE A 21 5.57 0.33 -8.29
CA PHE A 21 4.75 -0.86 -8.15
C PHE A 21 3.96 -1.09 -9.46
N PRO A 22 3.84 -2.35 -9.94
CA PRO A 22 3.14 -2.62 -11.19
C PRO A 22 1.69 -2.11 -11.13
N ASP A 23 1.20 -1.57 -12.25
CA ASP A 23 -0.21 -1.23 -12.36
C ASP A 23 -1.06 -2.51 -12.23
N TYR A 24 -2.17 -2.41 -11.51
CA TYR A 24 -3.08 -3.54 -11.26
C TYR A 24 -4.52 -3.05 -11.22
N ASP A 25 -5.44 -3.90 -11.67
CA ASP A 25 -6.85 -3.59 -11.60
C ASP A 25 -7.32 -3.56 -10.14
N ARG A 26 -7.47 -2.35 -9.59
CA ARG A 26 -7.94 -2.14 -8.21
C ARG A 26 -9.35 -2.67 -7.99
N ARG A 27 -10.15 -2.85 -9.04
CA ARG A 27 -11.51 -3.43 -8.93
C ARG A 27 -11.48 -4.95 -8.77
N ALA A 28 -10.39 -5.60 -9.18
CA ALA A 28 -10.20 -7.03 -9.00
C ALA A 28 -9.77 -7.41 -7.57
N PHE A 29 -9.46 -6.42 -6.73
CA PHE A 29 -8.99 -6.61 -5.37
C PHE A 29 -9.90 -5.90 -4.37
N ARG A 30 -10.12 -6.52 -3.22
CA ARG A 30 -10.86 -5.97 -2.09
C ARG A 30 -9.90 -5.78 -0.92
N GLU A 31 -9.94 -4.61 -0.29
CA GLU A 31 -9.25 -4.38 0.98
C GLU A 31 -9.88 -5.27 2.07
N VAL A 32 -9.05 -6.06 2.75
CA VAL A 32 -9.50 -6.95 3.84
C VAL A 32 -8.93 -6.58 5.20
N SER A 33 -7.88 -5.77 5.24
CA SER A 33 -7.29 -5.23 6.46
C SER A 33 -6.54 -3.94 6.16
N ARG A 34 -6.64 -2.97 7.08
CA ARG A 34 -5.85 -1.73 7.11
C ARG A 34 -5.49 -1.40 8.54
N GLU A 35 -4.21 -1.10 8.78
CA GLU A 35 -3.69 -0.62 10.05
C GLU A 35 -2.88 0.66 9.82
N SER A 36 -3.31 1.75 10.44
CA SER A 36 -2.72 3.08 10.24
C SER A 36 -1.68 3.41 11.31
N HIS A 37 -0.57 3.98 10.87
CA HIS A 37 0.55 4.36 11.71
C HIS A 37 1.05 5.77 11.38
N THR A 38 1.71 6.37 12.35
CA THR A 38 2.47 7.60 12.17
C THR A 38 3.88 7.36 12.67
N GLY A 39 4.87 7.57 11.80
CA GLY A 39 6.27 7.42 12.13
C GLY A 39 6.70 8.42 13.20
N GLU A 40 7.41 7.95 14.22
CA GLU A 40 7.80 8.77 15.38
C GLU A 40 9.14 9.52 15.18
N LYS A 41 9.82 9.34 14.05
CA LYS A 41 11.17 9.88 13.81
C LYS A 41 11.23 10.78 12.57
N GLY A 42 11.50 12.06 12.80
CA GLY A 42 11.52 13.10 11.76
C GLY A 42 10.20 13.88 11.74
N ASP A 43 9.80 14.39 10.57
CA ASP A 43 8.43 14.84 10.36
C ASP A 43 7.50 13.62 10.46
N ALA A 44 6.35 13.81 11.10
CA ALA A 44 5.39 12.75 11.36
C ALA A 44 4.85 12.19 10.03
N LEU A 45 5.44 11.08 9.56
CA LEU A 45 5.11 10.45 8.29
C LEU A 45 3.99 9.41 8.49
N GLY A 46 2.85 9.62 7.84
CA GLY A 46 1.75 8.65 7.83
C GLY A 46 2.08 7.45 6.93
N PHE A 47 1.72 6.25 7.39
CA PHE A 47 1.69 5.08 6.52
C PHE A 47 0.68 4.04 7.02
N ASP A 48 0.17 3.25 6.07
CA ASP A 48 -0.78 2.18 6.35
C ASP A 48 -0.20 0.83 5.95
N PHE A 49 -0.36 -0.18 6.81
CA PHE A 49 -0.26 -1.58 6.38
C PHE A 49 -1.60 -2.04 5.85
N VAL A 50 -1.66 -2.37 4.55
CA VAL A 50 -2.89 -2.73 3.86
C VAL A 50 -2.77 -4.11 3.25
N VAL A 51 -3.79 -4.94 3.47
CA VAL A 51 -3.93 -6.25 2.83
C VAL A 51 -5.11 -6.21 1.87
N TYR A 52 -4.83 -6.54 0.61
CA TYR A 52 -5.85 -6.71 -0.42
C TYR A 52 -5.93 -8.18 -0.85
N GLU A 53 -7.13 -8.68 -1.10
CA GLU A 53 -7.37 -10.02 -1.66
C GLU A 53 -8.13 -9.92 -2.96
N ARG A 54 -7.83 -10.81 -3.90
CA ARG A 54 -8.56 -10.91 -5.16
C ARG A 54 -10.01 -11.35 -4.89
N ALA A 55 -10.96 -10.63 -5.49
CA ALA A 55 -12.40 -10.87 -5.36
C ALA A 55 -12.91 -11.99 -6.28
#